data_AF-A0A1Q5Y089-F1
#
_entry.id   AF-A0A1Q5Y089-F1
#
_cell.length_a   1.000
_cell.length_b   1.000
_cell.length_c   1.000
_cell.angle_alpha   90.00
_cell.angle_beta   90.00
_cell.angle_gamma   90.00
#
_symmetry.space_group_name_H-M   'P 1'
#
loop_
_entity.id
_entity.type
_entity.pdbx_description
1 polymer ?
#
loop_
_entity_poly.entity_id
_entity_poly.type
_entity_poly.pdbx_seq_one_letter_code
_entity_poly.pdbx_strand_id
1 'polypeptide(L)'
;MKQRSKRTKIIIFTLICVFVLQTAVFAYDKVIQQPNEERKLQSQADTVNPQQLSKSVSVAATAVNQESEDKGASETAAPDTGNQNYNQFIAGLRVQKVYKEELDRLISLGYSLQNVEITYDYLYQNYGLKSDLENLLKQKKSGAGWEEIFKDYQKKHEPFQPRSFDMKDLDALMSSSELQSDDIMIADRISFVSGKSVDEIVSKRLAAASWSNVCVELNILQNPEQLPRIQVTAEQLEKYVQPGKFDEAEVTRAFVMAQKVNQSPETVIERMKAGLSDEAILAEFYVLKYKQ
;
A
#
# COMPACT_ATOMS: atom_id res chain seq x y z
N MET A 1 -24.54 31.28 35.65
CA MET A 1 -24.84 29.82 35.73
C MET A 1 -24.77 29.06 34.40
N LYS A 2 -25.02 29.66 33.22
CA LYS A 2 -25.05 28.95 31.92
C LYS A 2 -23.69 28.48 31.35
N GLN A 3 -22.56 28.95 31.89
CA GLN A 3 -21.23 28.66 31.31
C GLN A 3 -20.60 27.37 31.85
N ARG A 4 -21.04 26.87 33.02
CA ARG A 4 -20.52 25.63 33.61
C ARG A 4 -21.02 24.37 32.90
N SER A 5 -22.23 24.38 32.31
CA SER A 5 -22.77 23.17 31.65
C SER A 5 -22.13 22.85 30.29
N LYS A 6 -21.54 23.85 29.61
CA LYS A 6 -20.83 23.61 28.34
C LYS A 6 -19.49 22.89 28.53
N ARG A 7 -18.77 23.19 29.62
CA ARG A 7 -17.48 22.54 29.91
C ARG A 7 -17.66 21.08 30.34
N THR A 8 -18.71 20.77 31.09
CA THR A 8 -19.03 19.38 31.49
C THR A 8 -19.40 18.50 30.29
N LYS A 9 -20.12 19.03 29.30
CA LYS A 9 -20.48 18.27 28.09
C LYS A 9 -19.29 17.95 27.19
N ILE A 10 -18.31 18.86 27.10
CA ILE A 10 -17.08 18.62 26.32
C ILE A 10 -16.24 17.53 27.00
N ILE A 11 -16.07 17.58 28.32
CA ILE A 11 -15.29 16.57 29.06
C ILE A 11 -15.92 15.17 28.95
N ILE A 12 -17.25 15.06 29.01
CA ILE A 12 -17.95 13.78 28.84
C ILE A 12 -17.78 13.24 27.42
N PHE A 13 -17.86 14.09 26.40
CA PHE A 13 -17.67 13.67 25.01
C PHE A 13 -16.23 13.20 24.74
N THR A 14 -15.23 13.90 25.28
CA THR A 14 -13.82 13.49 25.14
C THR A 14 -13.52 12.18 25.87
N LEU A 15 -14.12 11.94 27.05
CA LEU A 15 -13.96 10.66 27.77
C LEU A 15 -14.61 9.48 27.04
N ILE A 16 -15.75 9.68 26.37
CA ILE A 16 -16.42 8.64 25.57
C ILE A 16 -15.60 8.32 24.31
N CYS A 17 -15.02 9.32 23.62
CA CYS A 17 -14.16 9.08 22.46
C CYS A 17 -12.86 8.34 22.82
N VAL A 18 -12.26 8.60 23.99
CA VAL A 18 -11.07 7.87 24.46
C VAL A 18 -11.42 6.42 24.83
N PHE A 19 -12.63 6.16 25.33
CA PHE A 19 -13.06 4.79 25.69
C PHE A 19 -13.38 3.92 24.46
N VAL A 20 -13.93 4.50 23.38
CA VAL A 20 -14.21 3.78 22.11
C VAL A 20 -12.93 3.43 21.35
N LEU A 21 -11.87 4.24 21.49
CA LEU A 21 -10.56 3.95 20.89
C LEU A 21 -9.82 2.82 21.59
N GLN A 22 -10.02 2.61 22.90
CA GLN A 22 -9.38 1.50 23.62
C GLN A 22 -10.06 0.15 23.37
N THR A 23 -11.37 0.10 23.11
CA THR A 23 -12.05 -1.18 22.81
C THR A 23 -11.74 -1.72 21.40
N ALA A 24 -11.35 -0.86 20.46
CA ALA A 24 -10.93 -1.27 19.12
C ALA A 24 -9.55 -1.98 19.12
N VAL A 25 -8.65 -1.60 20.04
CA VAL A 25 -7.33 -2.24 20.18
C VAL A 25 -7.43 -3.63 20.81
N PHE A 26 -8.38 -3.85 21.72
CA PHE A 26 -8.59 -5.18 22.35
C PHE A 26 -9.28 -6.21 21.44
N ALA A 27 -9.93 -5.80 20.35
CA ALA A 27 -10.56 -6.73 19.42
C ALA A 27 -9.54 -7.45 18.51
N TYR A 28 -8.36 -6.88 18.30
CA TYR A 28 -7.31 -7.49 17.47
C TYR A 28 -6.53 -8.60 18.19
N ASP A 29 -6.39 -8.52 19.52
CA ASP A 29 -5.62 -9.51 20.30
C ASP A 29 -6.41 -10.81 20.56
N LYS A 30 -7.75 -10.79 20.43
CA LYS A 30 -8.62 -11.95 20.66
C LYS A 30 -8.91 -12.82 19.43
N VAL A 31 -8.50 -12.42 18.23
CA VAL A 31 -8.68 -13.22 17.00
C VAL A 31 -7.48 -14.15 16.74
N ILE A 32 -6.36 -13.99 17.46
CA ILE A 32 -5.13 -14.80 17.28
C ILE A 32 -5.02 -15.96 18.29
N GLN A 33 -5.91 -16.05 19.30
CA GLN A 33 -5.95 -17.19 20.23
C GLN A 33 -7.35 -17.79 20.34
N GLN A 34 -7.68 -18.73 19.44
CA GLN A 34 -8.59 -19.82 19.81
C GLN A 34 -7.78 -20.97 20.43
N PRO A 35 -8.11 -21.43 21.64
CA PRO A 35 -7.45 -22.56 22.27
C PRO A 35 -7.86 -23.87 21.60
N ASN A 36 -6.86 -24.67 21.22
CA ASN A 36 -7.00 -26.08 20.89
C ASN A 36 -7.40 -26.87 22.15
N GLU A 37 -8.70 -26.91 22.47
CA GLU A 37 -9.27 -27.91 23.37
C GLU A 37 -10.22 -28.81 22.59
N GLU A 38 -9.66 -29.77 21.85
CA GLU A 38 -10.27 -31.07 21.57
C GLU A 38 -9.28 -31.98 20.82
N ARG A 39 -8.27 -32.49 21.53
CA ARG A 39 -7.55 -33.73 21.16
C ARG A 39 -6.85 -34.32 22.37
N LYS A 40 -7.64 -34.97 23.23
CA LYS A 40 -7.14 -36.10 24.04
C LYS A 40 -8.12 -37.25 23.91
N LEU A 41 -7.75 -38.22 23.09
CA LEU A 41 -7.85 -39.65 23.40
C LEU A 41 -6.96 -40.43 22.40
N GLN A 42 -6.16 -41.33 22.96
CA GLN A 42 -5.30 -42.35 22.32
C GLN A 42 -3.96 -41.92 21.69
N SER A 43 -2.88 -41.99 22.49
CA SER A 43 -1.97 -43.15 22.50
C SER A 43 -0.82 -42.95 23.49
N GLN A 44 -0.56 -43.96 24.32
CA GLN A 44 0.63 -44.10 25.17
C GLN A 44 1.82 -44.64 24.36
N ALA A 45 3.03 -44.32 24.87
CA ALA A 45 4.36 -44.93 24.65
C ALA A 45 4.92 -44.85 23.20
N ASP A 46 6.15 -44.43 22.89
CA ASP A 46 7.42 -44.52 23.60
C ASP A 46 8.39 -43.36 23.24
N THR A 47 9.32 -43.16 24.16
CA THR A 47 10.53 -42.31 24.25
C THR A 47 11.32 -42.02 22.96
N VAL A 48 11.54 -40.73 22.58
CA VAL A 48 12.80 -40.22 21.95
C VAL A 48 13.01 -38.70 22.20
N ASN A 49 14.16 -38.39 22.82
CA ASN A 49 15.05 -37.22 22.81
C ASN A 49 14.69 -35.90 22.05
N PRO A 50 14.93 -34.69 22.62
CA PRO A 50 14.71 -33.41 21.95
C PRO A 50 15.98 -32.91 21.25
N GLN A 51 15.97 -32.85 19.93
CA GLN A 51 16.95 -32.10 19.15
C GLN A 51 16.34 -31.55 17.86
N GLN A 52 16.44 -30.22 17.72
CA GLN A 52 16.40 -29.43 16.49
C GLN A 52 15.15 -29.55 15.61
N LEU A 53 14.35 -28.48 15.53
CA LEU A 53 13.68 -28.11 14.28
C LEU A 53 13.30 -26.61 14.28
N SER A 54 14.28 -25.76 13.99
CA SER A 54 14.01 -24.44 13.40
C SER A 54 13.48 -24.66 11.98
N LYS A 55 12.15 -24.65 11.81
CA LYS A 55 11.53 -24.59 10.49
C LYS A 55 11.24 -23.14 10.14
N SER A 56 12.21 -22.48 9.52
CA SER A 56 11.90 -21.43 8.56
C SER A 56 11.19 -22.09 7.37
N VAL A 57 9.94 -21.69 7.10
CA VAL A 57 9.29 -22.01 5.83
C VAL A 57 9.79 -20.97 4.83
N SER A 58 10.90 -21.31 4.20
CA SER A 58 11.30 -20.77 2.91
C SER A 58 10.91 -21.81 1.86
N VAL A 59 9.98 -21.46 0.97
CA VAL A 59 9.84 -22.16 -0.30
C VAL A 59 10.32 -21.17 -1.37
N ALA A 60 11.43 -21.55 -1.98
CA ALA A 60 12.17 -20.75 -2.93
C ALA A 60 11.58 -20.83 -4.35
N ALA A 61 12.11 -19.92 -5.15
CA ALA A 61 11.78 -19.46 -6.49
C ALA A 61 11.85 -20.49 -7.65
N THR A 62 11.60 -19.92 -8.84
CA THR A 62 11.89 -20.35 -10.23
C THR A 62 10.63 -20.88 -10.95
N ALA A 63 10.20 -20.41 -12.13
CA ALA A 63 10.91 -19.82 -13.26
C ALA A 63 10.08 -18.74 -14.00
N VAL A 64 10.83 -17.83 -14.63
CA VAL A 64 10.37 -16.91 -15.68
C VAL A 64 9.91 -17.73 -16.89
N ASN A 65 8.63 -17.65 -17.23
CA ASN A 65 8.16 -17.92 -18.60
C ASN A 65 7.94 -16.57 -19.27
N GLN A 66 8.77 -16.29 -20.28
CA GLN A 66 8.50 -15.26 -21.27
C GLN A 66 7.32 -15.73 -22.11
N GLU A 67 6.19 -15.02 -22.00
CA GLU A 67 5.12 -15.10 -23.00
C GLU A 67 5.12 -13.82 -23.82
N SER A 68 5.06 -14.06 -25.12
CA SER A 68 5.36 -13.19 -26.24
C SER A 68 4.39 -12.02 -26.35
N GLU A 69 4.95 -10.85 -26.64
CA GLU A 69 4.25 -9.64 -27.07
C GLU A 69 3.49 -9.87 -28.38
N ASP A 70 2.20 -9.53 -28.38
CA ASP A 70 1.42 -9.33 -29.60
C ASP A 70 1.70 -7.92 -30.17
N LYS A 71 2.22 -7.89 -31.40
CA LYS A 71 2.57 -6.70 -32.16
C LYS A 71 1.34 -6.20 -32.92
N GLY A 72 0.71 -5.15 -32.41
CA GLY A 72 -0.31 -4.36 -33.13
C GLY A 72 0.16 -2.92 -33.31
N ALA A 73 0.53 -2.57 -34.55
CA ALA A 73 1.07 -1.29 -34.97
C ALA A 73 0.09 -0.10 -34.88
N SER A 74 0.59 1.07 -34.52
CA SER A 74 0.48 2.31 -35.32
C SER A 74 1.26 3.44 -34.64
N GLU A 75 2.41 3.78 -35.23
CA GLU A 75 3.23 4.93 -34.89
C GLU A 75 2.54 6.23 -35.32
N THR A 76 2.22 7.06 -34.34
CA THR A 76 2.34 8.52 -34.47
C THR A 76 3.44 8.93 -33.51
N ALA A 77 4.61 9.28 -34.06
CA ALA A 77 5.81 9.61 -33.30
C ALA A 77 5.56 10.80 -32.36
N ALA A 78 5.30 10.50 -31.09
CA ALA A 78 5.49 11.43 -29.99
C ALA A 78 6.99 11.78 -29.92
N PRO A 79 7.35 12.99 -29.47
CA PRO A 79 8.75 13.39 -29.35
C PRO A 79 9.47 12.37 -28.47
N ASP A 80 10.51 11.74 -29.02
CA ASP A 80 11.42 10.87 -28.30
C ASP A 80 12.14 11.75 -27.26
N THR A 81 11.55 11.82 -26.07
CA THR A 81 12.13 12.45 -24.90
C THR A 81 13.29 11.55 -24.46
N GLY A 82 14.42 11.66 -25.16
CA GLY A 82 15.66 10.88 -24.98
C GLY A 82 16.33 11.01 -23.60
N ASN A 83 15.57 11.29 -22.55
CA ASN A 83 15.98 11.23 -21.17
C ASN A 83 15.94 9.76 -20.70
N GLN A 84 17.11 9.15 -20.60
CA GLN A 84 17.24 7.75 -20.15
C GLN A 84 16.59 7.51 -18.78
N ASN A 85 16.57 8.50 -17.89
CA ASN A 85 15.95 8.38 -16.56
C ASN A 85 14.43 8.24 -16.67
N TYR A 86 13.79 8.98 -17.58
CA TYR A 86 12.35 8.88 -17.80
C TYR A 86 11.95 7.51 -18.35
N ASN A 87 12.70 6.98 -19.32
CA ASN A 87 12.45 5.64 -19.85
C ASN A 87 12.65 4.55 -18.79
N GLN A 88 13.67 4.69 -17.92
CA GLN A 88 13.85 3.80 -16.77
C GLN A 88 12.70 3.89 -15.77
N PHE A 89 12.19 5.10 -15.51
CA PHE A 89 11.02 5.31 -14.66
C PHE A 89 9.78 4.60 -15.22
N ILE A 90 9.46 4.82 -16.50
CA ILE A 90 8.34 4.18 -17.19
C ILE A 90 8.46 2.65 -17.14
N ALA A 91 9.65 2.10 -17.41
CA ALA A 91 9.89 0.67 -17.36
C ALA A 91 9.82 0.11 -15.92
N GLY A 92 10.41 0.79 -14.95
CA GLY A 92 10.51 0.36 -13.57
C GLY A 92 9.16 0.26 -12.87
N LEU A 93 8.25 1.18 -13.15
CA LEU A 93 6.87 1.13 -12.64
C LEU A 93 5.89 0.43 -13.60
N ARG A 94 6.39 -0.13 -14.72
CA ARG A 94 5.56 -0.77 -15.76
C ARG A 94 4.35 0.08 -16.16
N VAL A 95 4.62 1.36 -16.40
CA VAL A 95 3.61 2.38 -16.69
C VAL A 95 2.85 1.99 -17.95
N GLN A 96 1.52 1.88 -17.83
CA GLN A 96 0.65 1.51 -18.94
C GLN A 96 0.67 2.58 -20.03
N LYS A 97 0.54 2.17 -21.29
CA LYS A 97 0.64 3.06 -22.46
C LYS A 97 -0.23 4.32 -22.32
N VAL A 98 -1.50 4.13 -21.94
CA VAL A 98 -2.47 5.24 -21.74
C VAL A 98 -2.03 6.23 -20.65
N TYR A 99 -1.29 5.76 -19.64
CA TYR A 99 -0.76 6.62 -18.59
C TYR A 99 0.55 7.28 -19.02
N LYS A 100 1.41 6.59 -19.78
CA LYS A 100 2.59 7.21 -20.39
C LYS A 100 2.19 8.40 -21.28
N GLU A 101 1.20 8.21 -22.14
CA GLU A 101 0.65 9.27 -23.01
C GLU A 101 0.16 10.48 -22.20
N GLU A 102 -0.48 10.22 -21.05
CA GLU A 102 -0.92 11.28 -20.13
C GLU A 102 0.27 12.01 -19.48
N LEU A 103 1.33 11.30 -19.08
CA LEU A 103 2.54 11.91 -18.56
C LEU A 103 3.25 12.76 -19.63
N ASP A 104 3.36 12.26 -20.86
CA ASP A 104 3.93 12.99 -22.00
C ASP A 104 3.12 14.27 -22.29
N ARG A 105 1.78 14.19 -22.21
CA ARG A 105 0.88 15.36 -22.32
C ARG A 105 1.17 16.38 -21.22
N LEU A 106 1.27 15.95 -19.96
CA LEU A 106 1.55 16.83 -18.83
C LEU A 106 2.93 17.52 -18.97
N ILE A 107 3.95 16.79 -19.39
CA ILE A 107 5.28 17.36 -19.67
C ILE A 107 5.18 18.42 -20.78
N SER A 108 4.45 18.12 -21.85
CA SER A 108 4.22 19.04 -22.98
C SER A 108 3.46 20.31 -22.58
N LEU A 109 2.65 20.27 -21.51
CA LEU A 109 1.99 21.44 -20.91
C LEU A 109 2.91 22.28 -20.01
N GLY A 110 4.20 21.92 -19.93
CA GLY A 110 5.22 22.67 -19.19
C GLY A 110 5.30 22.32 -17.71
N TYR A 111 4.76 21.19 -17.27
CA TYR A 111 5.11 20.63 -15.95
C TYR A 111 6.52 20.05 -16.02
N SER A 112 7.34 20.26 -14.99
CA SER A 112 8.69 19.70 -14.98
C SER A 112 8.66 18.18 -14.87
N LEU A 113 9.57 17.52 -15.58
CA LEU A 113 9.69 16.06 -15.59
C LEU A 113 9.79 15.49 -14.17
N GLN A 114 10.68 16.03 -13.33
CA GLN A 114 10.82 15.63 -11.93
C GLN A 114 9.48 15.67 -11.17
N ASN A 115 8.67 16.73 -11.33
CA ASN A 115 7.42 16.83 -10.62
C ASN A 115 6.38 15.81 -11.13
N VAL A 116 6.40 15.52 -12.44
CA VAL A 116 5.55 14.49 -13.06
C VAL A 116 5.90 13.11 -12.52
N GLU A 117 7.19 12.77 -12.45
CA GLU A 117 7.69 11.50 -11.89
C GLU A 117 7.35 11.34 -10.41
N ILE A 118 7.59 12.38 -9.59
CA ILE A 118 7.22 12.38 -8.16
C ILE A 118 5.71 12.17 -7.98
N THR A 119 4.89 12.89 -8.74
CA THR A 119 3.43 12.79 -8.62
C THR A 119 2.95 11.40 -8.97
N TYR A 120 3.42 10.84 -10.09
CA TYR A 120 3.00 9.53 -10.53
C TYR A 120 3.46 8.43 -9.59
N ASP A 121 4.73 8.44 -9.14
CA ASP A 121 5.23 7.44 -8.18
C ASP A 121 4.44 7.50 -6.86
N TYR A 122 4.21 8.70 -6.33
CA TYR A 122 3.40 8.87 -5.12
C TYR A 122 1.98 8.31 -5.30
N LEU A 123 1.28 8.65 -6.38
CA LEU A 123 -0.07 8.15 -6.63
C LEU A 123 -0.08 6.65 -6.90
N TYR A 124 0.89 6.13 -7.65
CA TYR A 124 1.06 4.70 -7.91
C TYR A 124 1.13 3.91 -6.61
N GLN A 125 1.99 4.31 -5.66
CA GLN A 125 2.11 3.66 -4.34
C GLN A 125 0.83 3.75 -3.48
N ASN A 126 -0.07 4.69 -3.77
CA ASN A 126 -1.28 4.94 -2.99
C ASN A 126 -2.57 4.50 -3.70
N TYR A 127 -2.48 3.83 -4.86
CA TYR A 127 -3.63 3.50 -5.71
C TYR A 127 -4.42 4.76 -6.14
N GLY A 128 -3.72 5.85 -6.39
CA GLY A 128 -4.33 7.10 -6.84
C GLY A 128 -4.94 7.01 -8.23
N LEU A 129 -5.88 7.91 -8.50
CA LEU A 129 -6.58 7.95 -9.79
C LEU A 129 -5.80 8.77 -10.80
N LYS A 130 -6.01 8.49 -12.09
CA LYS A 130 -5.48 9.30 -13.19
C LYS A 130 -5.86 10.78 -13.04
N SER A 131 -7.07 11.07 -12.57
CA SER A 131 -7.55 12.44 -12.35
C SER A 131 -6.74 13.22 -11.32
N ASP A 132 -6.00 12.55 -10.43
CA ASP A 132 -5.23 13.19 -9.38
C ASP A 132 -3.88 13.73 -9.86
N LEU A 133 -3.35 13.20 -10.98
CA LEU A 133 -2.06 13.61 -11.54
C LEU A 133 -2.00 15.12 -11.77
N GLU A 134 -2.91 15.65 -12.58
CA GLU A 134 -2.91 17.07 -12.92
C GLU A 134 -3.26 17.94 -11.70
N ASN A 135 -4.09 17.43 -10.79
CA ASN A 135 -4.48 18.15 -9.57
C ASN A 135 -3.29 18.40 -8.63
N LEU A 136 -2.44 17.39 -8.43
CA LEU A 136 -1.25 17.49 -7.58
C LEU A 136 -0.19 18.38 -8.26
N LEU A 137 -0.01 18.23 -9.57
CA LEU A 137 0.90 19.06 -10.35
C LEU A 137 0.49 20.54 -10.37
N LYS A 138 -0.82 20.84 -10.42
CA LYS A 138 -1.33 22.22 -10.30
C LYS A 138 -0.97 22.83 -8.94
N GLN A 139 -1.18 22.10 -7.85
CA GLN A 139 -0.78 22.55 -6.50
C GLN A 139 0.73 22.81 -6.43
N LYS A 140 1.53 21.93 -7.03
CA LYS A 140 2.98 22.12 -7.11
C LYS A 140 3.37 23.36 -7.91
N LYS A 141 2.72 23.58 -9.06
CA LYS A 141 2.93 24.76 -9.92
C LYS A 141 2.49 26.07 -9.25
N SER A 142 1.50 26.04 -8.36
CA SER A 142 1.11 27.19 -7.53
C SER A 142 2.04 27.46 -6.33
N GLY A 143 3.09 26.66 -6.15
CA GLY A 143 4.15 26.89 -5.17
C GLY A 143 4.08 26.02 -3.90
N ALA A 144 3.13 25.09 -3.79
CA ALA A 144 3.03 24.23 -2.61
C ALA A 144 4.24 23.27 -2.48
N GLY A 145 4.60 22.95 -1.24
CA GLY A 145 5.62 21.93 -0.93
C GLY A 145 5.08 20.52 -1.16
N TRP A 146 5.95 19.55 -1.46
CA TRP A 146 5.51 18.16 -1.64
C TRP A 146 4.90 17.55 -0.37
N GLU A 147 5.46 17.86 0.80
CA GLU A 147 4.89 17.44 2.09
C GLU A 147 3.44 17.93 2.24
N GLU A 148 3.19 19.22 1.96
CA GLU A 148 1.85 19.81 2.04
C GLU A 148 0.89 19.15 1.05
N ILE A 149 1.32 18.95 -0.19
CA ILE A 149 0.51 18.29 -1.23
C ILE A 149 0.15 16.86 -0.82
N PHE A 150 1.10 16.09 -0.31
CA PHE A 150 0.85 14.71 0.12
C PHE A 150 -0.06 14.65 1.34
N LYS A 151 0.12 15.57 2.29
CA LYS A 151 -0.74 15.67 3.47
C LYS A 151 -2.17 16.02 3.10
N ASP A 152 -2.35 16.96 2.18
CA ASP A 152 -3.66 17.34 1.65
C ASP A 152 -4.31 16.21 0.85
N TYR A 153 -3.51 15.43 0.11
CA TYR A 153 -3.99 14.24 -0.58
C TYR A 153 -4.49 13.20 0.42
N GLN A 154 -3.70 12.84 1.43
CA GLN A 154 -4.11 11.86 2.46
C GLN A 154 -5.32 12.35 3.27
N LYS A 155 -5.45 13.64 3.52
CA LYS A 155 -6.63 14.18 4.22
C LYS A 155 -7.92 14.04 3.41
N LYS A 156 -7.83 14.07 2.08
CA LYS A 156 -8.97 13.96 1.16
C LYS A 156 -9.32 12.51 0.82
N HIS A 157 -8.42 11.58 1.10
CA HIS A 157 -8.60 10.16 0.80
C HIS A 157 -8.52 9.35 2.09
N GLU A 158 -9.61 8.69 2.45
CA GLU A 158 -9.65 7.87 3.65
C GLU A 158 -8.52 6.81 3.61
N PRO A 159 -7.84 6.55 4.74
CA PRO A 159 -6.92 5.44 4.83
C PRO A 159 -7.67 4.13 4.56
N PHE A 160 -7.10 3.29 3.70
CA PHE A 160 -7.66 1.97 3.44
C PHE A 160 -7.67 1.14 4.71
N GLN A 161 -8.84 0.62 5.02
CA GLN A 161 -9.05 -0.38 6.06
C GLN A 161 -9.53 -1.65 5.36
N PRO A 162 -8.75 -2.75 5.42
CA PRO A 162 -9.18 -4.02 4.88
C PRO A 162 -10.55 -4.42 5.44
N ARG A 163 -11.41 -4.91 4.56
CA ARG A 163 -12.74 -5.38 4.93
C ARG A 163 -12.65 -6.63 5.80
N SER A 164 -13.52 -6.69 6.80
CA SER A 164 -13.88 -7.96 7.44
C SER A 164 -14.92 -8.67 6.59
N PHE A 165 -14.49 -9.60 5.73
CA PHE A 165 -15.38 -10.44 4.95
C PHE A 165 -16.20 -11.34 5.87
N ASP A 166 -17.48 -11.56 5.57
CA ASP A 166 -18.20 -12.64 6.23
C ASP A 166 -17.73 -13.99 5.69
N MET A 167 -17.95 -15.04 6.48
CA MET A 167 -17.46 -16.36 6.17
C MET A 167 -18.03 -16.92 4.86
N LYS A 168 -19.28 -16.61 4.52
CA LYS A 168 -19.91 -17.15 3.31
C LYS A 168 -19.35 -16.49 2.06
N ASP A 169 -19.18 -15.17 2.09
CA ASP A 169 -18.58 -14.41 1.00
C ASP A 169 -17.12 -14.83 0.79
N LEU A 170 -16.36 -14.98 1.87
CA LEU A 170 -14.98 -15.45 1.79
C LEU A 170 -14.88 -16.89 1.25
N ASP A 171 -15.73 -17.81 1.74
CA ASP A 171 -15.78 -19.19 1.24
C ASP A 171 -16.12 -19.23 -0.25
N ALA A 172 -17.05 -18.39 -0.71
CA ALA A 172 -17.41 -18.28 -2.12
C ALA A 172 -16.23 -17.78 -2.97
N LEU A 173 -15.52 -16.74 -2.52
CA LEU A 173 -14.34 -16.21 -3.20
C LEU A 173 -13.20 -17.23 -3.25
N MET A 174 -12.95 -17.94 -2.14
CA MET A 174 -11.90 -18.94 -2.00
C MET A 174 -12.22 -20.28 -2.69
N SER A 175 -13.48 -20.52 -3.04
CA SER A 175 -13.89 -21.72 -3.79
C SER A 175 -13.55 -21.64 -5.28
N SER A 176 -13.21 -20.45 -5.79
CA SER A 176 -12.72 -20.30 -7.16
C SER A 176 -11.29 -20.81 -7.29
N SER A 177 -11.05 -21.74 -8.22
CA SER A 177 -9.70 -22.20 -8.53
C SER A 177 -8.83 -21.16 -9.23
N GLU A 178 -9.44 -20.09 -9.74
CA GLU A 178 -8.75 -19.03 -10.48
C GLU A 178 -8.30 -17.88 -9.57
N LEU A 179 -8.80 -17.81 -8.34
CA LEU A 179 -8.47 -16.74 -7.39
C LEU A 179 -7.52 -17.23 -6.31
N GLN A 180 -6.52 -16.40 -6.00
CA GLN A 180 -5.63 -16.55 -4.85
C GLN A 180 -5.99 -15.54 -3.76
N SER A 181 -5.43 -15.73 -2.56
CA SER A 181 -5.62 -14.77 -1.46
C SER A 181 -5.21 -13.34 -1.82
N ASP A 182 -4.15 -13.17 -2.63
CA ASP A 182 -3.70 -11.85 -3.07
C ASP A 182 -4.72 -11.20 -4.01
N ASP A 183 -5.41 -11.98 -4.85
CA ASP A 183 -6.47 -11.46 -5.73
C ASP A 183 -7.62 -10.87 -4.92
N ILE A 184 -8.01 -11.52 -3.82
CA ILE A 184 -9.08 -11.02 -2.92
C ILE A 184 -8.65 -9.71 -2.25
N MET A 185 -7.40 -9.62 -1.77
CA MET A 185 -6.89 -8.42 -1.15
C MET A 185 -6.73 -7.26 -2.14
N ILE A 186 -6.27 -7.54 -3.36
CA ILE A 186 -6.21 -6.55 -4.44
C ILE A 186 -7.62 -6.08 -4.79
N ALA A 187 -8.58 -7.00 -4.90
CA ALA A 187 -9.98 -6.67 -5.19
C ALA A 187 -10.58 -5.75 -4.13
N ASP A 188 -10.34 -6.03 -2.83
CA ASP A 188 -10.81 -5.18 -1.73
C ASP A 188 -10.18 -3.78 -1.78
N ARG A 189 -8.87 -3.70 -2.07
CA ARG A 189 -8.18 -2.42 -2.21
C ARG A 189 -8.72 -1.61 -3.39
N ILE A 190 -8.94 -2.23 -4.54
CA ILE A 190 -9.50 -1.59 -5.74
C ILE A 190 -10.96 -1.19 -5.48
N SER A 191 -11.74 -2.04 -4.81
CA SER A 191 -13.12 -1.75 -4.39
C SER A 191 -13.18 -0.48 -3.52
N PHE A 192 -12.29 -0.38 -2.53
CA PHE A 192 -12.19 0.80 -1.67
C PHE A 192 -11.92 2.09 -2.45
N VAL A 193 -10.97 2.05 -3.40
CA VAL A 193 -10.58 3.24 -4.18
C VAL A 193 -11.64 3.63 -5.22
N SER A 194 -12.19 2.64 -5.93
CA SER A 194 -13.14 2.88 -7.03
C SER A 194 -14.58 3.07 -6.56
N GLY A 195 -14.90 2.69 -5.32
CA GLY A 195 -16.27 2.67 -4.78
C GLY A 195 -17.14 1.53 -5.34
N LYS A 196 -16.59 0.64 -6.17
CA LYS A 196 -17.30 -0.53 -6.72
C LYS A 196 -17.32 -1.68 -5.72
N SER A 197 -18.24 -2.62 -5.87
CA SER A 197 -18.28 -3.80 -4.98
C SER A 197 -17.12 -4.75 -5.29
N VAL A 198 -16.69 -5.54 -4.29
CA VAL A 198 -15.65 -6.57 -4.48
C VAL A 198 -16.07 -7.57 -5.55
N ASP A 199 -17.33 -8.00 -5.56
CA ASP A 199 -17.85 -8.93 -6.57
C ASP A 199 -17.74 -8.38 -7.99
N GLU A 200 -17.99 -7.07 -8.18
CA GLU A 200 -17.81 -6.43 -9.48
C GLU A 200 -16.33 -6.43 -9.88
N ILE A 201 -15.43 -6.11 -8.95
CA ILE A 201 -13.99 -6.10 -9.20
C ILE A 201 -13.46 -7.51 -9.50
N VAL A 202 -13.89 -8.52 -8.75
CA VAL A 202 -13.54 -9.93 -8.98
C VAL A 202 -14.07 -10.40 -10.33
N SER A 203 -15.32 -10.08 -10.66
CA SER A 203 -15.90 -10.43 -11.97
C SER A 203 -15.10 -9.79 -13.11
N LYS A 204 -14.66 -8.53 -12.95
CA LYS A 204 -13.76 -7.87 -13.90
C LYS A 204 -12.41 -8.58 -13.98
N ARG A 205 -11.83 -9.00 -12.86
CA ARG A 205 -10.56 -9.74 -12.84
C ARG A 205 -10.65 -11.09 -13.52
N LEU A 206 -11.76 -11.81 -13.38
CA LEU A 206 -11.97 -13.10 -14.03
C LEU A 206 -12.23 -12.95 -15.54
N ALA A 207 -12.88 -11.85 -15.95
CA ALA A 207 -13.08 -11.52 -17.36
C ALA A 207 -11.83 -10.91 -18.02
N ALA A 208 -10.97 -10.26 -17.23
CA ALA A 208 -9.74 -9.63 -17.69
C ALA A 208 -8.55 -10.59 -17.55
N ALA A 209 -7.59 -10.48 -18.46
CA ALA A 209 -6.37 -11.28 -18.37
C ALA A 209 -5.52 -10.95 -17.12
N SER A 210 -5.55 -9.70 -16.64
CA SER A 210 -4.66 -9.23 -15.56
C SER A 210 -5.28 -8.12 -14.71
N TRP A 211 -4.72 -7.89 -13.51
CA TRP A 211 -5.07 -6.76 -12.65
C TRP A 211 -4.76 -5.41 -13.28
N SER A 212 -3.69 -5.35 -14.08
CA SER A 212 -3.34 -4.16 -14.87
C SER A 212 -4.52 -3.64 -15.69
N ASN A 213 -5.19 -4.53 -16.42
CA ASN A 213 -6.31 -4.18 -17.28
C ASN A 213 -7.50 -3.66 -16.46
N VAL A 214 -7.78 -4.28 -15.30
CA VAL A 214 -8.83 -3.84 -14.38
C VAL A 214 -8.52 -2.42 -13.86
N CYS A 215 -7.28 -2.16 -13.42
CA CYS A 215 -6.88 -0.84 -12.95
C CYS A 215 -6.98 0.23 -14.05
N VAL A 216 -6.57 -0.08 -15.28
CA VAL A 216 -6.70 0.83 -16.43
C VAL A 216 -8.16 1.19 -16.70
N GLU A 217 -9.05 0.21 -16.73
CA GLU A 217 -10.50 0.44 -16.93
C GLU A 217 -11.07 1.39 -15.85
N LEU A 218 -10.57 1.25 -14.62
CA LEU A 218 -10.99 2.02 -13.46
C LEU A 218 -10.21 3.33 -13.26
N ASN A 219 -9.30 3.66 -14.18
CA ASN A 219 -8.41 4.83 -14.09
C ASN A 219 -7.56 4.87 -12.81
N ILE A 220 -7.19 3.72 -12.26
CA ILE A 220 -6.26 3.57 -11.13
C ILE A 220 -4.85 3.42 -11.70
N LEU A 221 -3.90 4.20 -11.21
CA LEU A 221 -2.53 4.23 -11.75
C LEU A 221 -1.71 3.00 -11.38
N GLN A 222 -2.02 2.40 -10.23
CA GLN A 222 -1.34 1.22 -9.72
C GLN A 222 -1.57 0.01 -10.63
N ASN A 223 -0.57 -0.86 -10.75
CA ASN A 223 -0.67 -2.11 -11.47
C ASN A 223 -0.23 -3.29 -10.58
N PRO A 224 -1.09 -3.75 -9.66
CA PRO A 224 -0.74 -4.78 -8.71
C PRO A 224 -0.92 -6.16 -9.34
N GLU A 225 0.13 -6.74 -9.92
CA GLU A 225 0.09 -8.18 -10.24
C GLU A 225 0.29 -9.03 -8.98
N GLN A 226 1.01 -8.50 -8.00
CA GLN A 226 1.23 -9.09 -6.68
C GLN A 226 1.34 -7.99 -5.64
N LEU A 227 0.93 -8.30 -4.41
CA LEU A 227 1.10 -7.35 -3.31
C LEU A 227 2.56 -7.34 -2.83
N PRO A 228 3.16 -6.15 -2.63
CA PRO A 228 4.49 -6.07 -2.05
C PRO A 228 4.46 -6.65 -0.64
N ARG A 229 5.34 -7.61 -0.37
CA ARG A 229 5.51 -8.20 0.95
C ARG A 229 6.76 -7.65 1.60
N ILE A 230 6.66 -7.39 2.90
CA ILE A 230 7.77 -6.98 3.72
C ILE A 230 7.88 -7.99 4.84
N GLN A 231 9.06 -8.57 4.96
CA GLN A 231 9.38 -9.45 6.08
C GLN A 231 10.06 -8.58 7.13
N VAL A 232 9.46 -8.55 8.32
CA VAL A 232 10.05 -7.95 9.51
C VAL A 232 10.29 -9.08 10.50
N THR A 233 11.56 -9.37 10.80
CA THR A 233 11.91 -10.46 11.72
C THR A 233 11.79 -10.01 13.17
N ALA A 234 11.71 -10.97 14.10
CA ALA A 234 11.69 -10.68 15.53
C ALA A 234 12.95 -9.89 15.96
N GLU A 235 14.13 -10.25 15.43
CA GLU A 235 15.38 -9.54 15.73
C GLU A 235 15.35 -8.09 15.22
N GLN A 236 14.73 -7.85 14.07
CA GLN A 236 14.54 -6.49 13.54
C GLN A 236 13.57 -5.67 14.39
N LEU A 237 12.47 -6.29 14.86
CA LEU A 237 11.55 -5.65 15.79
C LEU A 237 12.25 -5.33 17.11
N GLU A 238 12.92 -6.29 17.73
CA GLU A 238 13.66 -6.10 18.98
C GLU A 238 14.73 -5.00 18.88
N LYS A 239 15.39 -4.87 17.71
CA LYS A 239 16.38 -3.82 17.47
C LYS A 239 15.78 -2.40 17.52
N TYR A 240 14.55 -2.23 17.05
CA TYR A 240 13.96 -0.90 16.84
C TYR A 240 12.85 -0.51 17.79
N VAL A 241 12.11 -1.49 18.31
CA VAL A 241 11.08 -1.26 19.32
C VAL A 241 11.75 -0.75 20.60
N GLN A 242 11.33 0.42 21.04
CA GLN A 242 11.84 1.07 22.24
C GLN A 242 10.66 1.53 23.09
N PRO A 243 10.50 1.01 24.32
CA PRO A 243 9.40 1.39 25.20
C PRO A 243 9.27 2.91 25.33
N GLY A 244 8.07 3.43 25.03
CA GLY A 244 7.76 4.86 25.11
C GLY A 244 8.37 5.74 24.00
N LYS A 245 8.95 5.15 22.96
CA LYS A 245 9.51 5.89 21.81
C LYS A 245 9.04 5.39 20.46
N PHE A 246 9.10 4.08 20.23
CA PHE A 246 8.76 3.45 18.95
C PHE A 246 8.11 2.10 19.23
N ASP A 247 6.84 1.96 18.92
CA ASP A 247 6.13 0.68 19.04
C ASP A 247 6.28 -0.19 17.79
N GLU A 248 5.80 -1.44 17.85
CA GLU A 248 5.89 -2.40 16.75
C GLU A 248 5.17 -1.93 15.47
N ALA A 249 4.05 -1.21 15.61
CA ALA A 249 3.31 -0.68 14.48
C ALA A 249 4.08 0.45 13.80
N GLU A 250 4.76 1.29 14.57
CA GLU A 250 5.65 2.34 14.07
C GLU A 250 6.88 1.76 13.37
N VAL A 251 7.51 0.72 13.92
CA VAL A 251 8.62 0.01 13.25
C VAL A 251 8.15 -0.58 11.92
N THR A 252 7.03 -1.31 11.92
CA THR A 252 6.49 -1.92 10.71
C THR A 252 6.15 -0.87 9.66
N ARG A 253 5.55 0.26 10.06
CA ARG A 253 5.28 1.41 9.19
C ARG A 253 6.56 1.97 8.58
N ALA A 254 7.63 2.08 9.37
CA ALA A 254 8.93 2.54 8.88
C ALA A 254 9.53 1.60 7.83
N PHE A 255 9.40 0.29 8.01
CA PHE A 255 9.83 -0.71 7.03
C PHE A 255 9.01 -0.61 5.73
N VAL A 256 7.70 -0.41 5.83
CA VAL A 256 6.83 -0.14 4.67
C VAL A 256 7.26 1.09 3.91
N MET A 257 7.51 2.18 4.62
CA MET A 257 7.96 3.41 4.01
C MET A 257 9.34 3.26 3.35
N ALA A 258 10.28 2.58 4.02
CA ALA A 258 11.62 2.30 3.50
C ALA A 258 11.56 1.54 2.17
N GLN A 259 10.69 0.54 2.04
CA GLN A 259 10.47 -0.15 0.77
C GLN A 259 9.92 0.81 -0.31
N LYS A 260 8.91 1.63 0.03
CA LYS A 260 8.30 2.58 -0.92
C LYS A 260 9.32 3.58 -1.49
N VAL A 261 10.23 4.09 -0.65
CA VAL A 261 11.24 5.08 -1.06
C VAL A 261 12.59 4.47 -1.45
N ASN A 262 12.69 3.14 -1.47
CA ASN A 262 13.92 2.38 -1.73
C ASN A 262 15.10 2.84 -0.84
N GLN A 263 14.84 2.92 0.47
CA GLN A 263 15.82 3.24 1.51
C GLN A 263 15.93 2.10 2.52
N SER A 264 16.92 2.15 3.41
CA SER A 264 16.99 1.22 4.53
C SER A 264 15.99 1.58 5.63
N PRO A 265 15.45 0.61 6.38
CA PRO A 265 14.60 0.88 7.53
C PRO A 265 15.27 1.78 8.57
N GLU A 266 16.57 1.61 8.80
CA GLU A 266 17.39 2.45 9.69
C GLU A 266 17.22 3.94 9.36
N THR A 267 17.39 4.27 8.08
CA THR A 267 17.36 5.64 7.56
C THR A 267 15.99 6.29 7.72
N VAL A 268 14.91 5.53 7.55
CA VAL A 268 13.54 6.02 7.77
C VAL A 268 13.24 6.18 9.25
N ILE A 269 13.61 5.19 10.08
CA ILE A 269 13.40 5.23 11.53
C ILE A 269 14.11 6.44 12.16
N GLU A 270 15.32 6.78 11.71
CA GLU A 270 16.04 7.97 12.18
C GLU A 270 15.25 9.27 11.93
N ARG A 271 14.60 9.39 10.77
CA ARG A 271 13.76 10.55 10.42
C ARG A 271 12.48 10.61 11.23
N MET A 272 11.83 9.47 11.43
CA MET A 272 10.65 9.38 12.31
C MET A 272 11.03 9.74 13.76
N LYS A 273 12.19 9.29 14.25
CA LYS A 273 12.72 9.67 15.58
C LYS A 273 13.06 11.16 15.69
N ALA A 274 13.44 11.80 14.59
CA ALA A 274 13.63 13.24 14.50
C ALA A 274 12.31 14.02 14.43
N GLY A 275 11.16 13.33 14.42
CA GLY A 275 9.83 13.95 14.44
C GLY A 275 9.31 14.34 13.05
N LEU A 276 9.92 13.84 11.97
CA LEU A 276 9.38 14.06 10.62
C LEU A 276 8.10 13.24 10.44
N SER A 277 7.13 13.84 9.73
CA SER A 277 5.92 13.16 9.29
C SER A 277 6.23 12.16 8.18
N ASP A 278 5.34 11.18 8.01
CA ASP A 278 5.36 10.23 6.90
C ASP A 278 5.42 10.97 5.54
N GLU A 279 4.65 12.05 5.39
CA GLU A 279 4.64 12.88 4.19
C GLU A 279 5.94 13.66 3.96
N ALA A 280 6.57 14.16 5.03
CA ALA A 280 7.85 14.84 4.94
C ALA A 280 8.94 13.88 4.46
N ILE A 281 8.95 12.66 5.01
CA ILE A 281 9.91 11.61 4.63
C ILE A 281 9.73 11.22 3.16
N LEU A 282 8.48 10.97 2.74
CA LEU A 282 8.17 10.68 1.33
C LEU A 282 8.60 11.83 0.41
N ALA A 283 8.28 13.07 0.77
CA ALA A 283 8.65 14.25 0.00
C ALA A 283 10.16 14.42 -0.15
N GLU A 284 10.91 14.28 0.94
CA GLU A 284 12.38 14.34 0.94
C GLU A 284 12.95 13.30 -0.03
N PHE A 285 12.57 12.03 0.12
CA PHE A 285 13.17 10.95 -0.67
C PHE A 285 12.74 10.97 -2.13
N TYR A 286 11.49 11.33 -2.45
CA TYR A 286 11.09 11.47 -3.85
C TYR A 286 11.82 12.63 -4.54
N VAL A 287 12.00 13.76 -3.86
CA VAL A 287 12.79 14.87 -4.41
C VAL A 287 14.22 14.43 -4.68
N LEU A 288 14.84 13.70 -3.75
CA LEU A 288 16.20 13.15 -3.94
C LEU A 288 16.26 12.14 -5.07
N LYS A 289 15.31 11.19 -5.13
CA LYS A 289 15.24 10.13 -6.14
C LYS A 289 15.18 10.68 -7.57
N TYR A 290 14.43 11.78 -7.77
CA TYR A 290 14.19 12.36 -9.08
C TYR A 290 14.95 13.68 -9.31
N LYS A 291 15.96 13.99 -8.48
CA LYS A 291 16.82 15.15 -8.68
C LYS A 291 17.74 14.88 -9.88
N GLN A 292 17.42 15.49 -11.02
CA GLN A 292 18.25 15.49 -12.23
C GLN A 292 19.29 16.61 -12.17
#